data_AF-A0A2D5YSM6-F1
#
_entry.id   AF-A0A2D5YSM6-F1
#
_cell.length_a   1.000
_cell.length_b   1.000
_cell.length_c   1.000
_cell.angle_alpha   90.00
_cell.angle_beta   90.00
_cell.angle_gamma   90.00
#
_symmetry.space_group_name_H-M   'P 1'
#
loop_
_entity.id
_entity.type
_entity.pdbx_description
1 polymer ?
#
loop_
_entity_poly.entity_id
_entity_poly.type
_entity_poly.pdbx_seq_one_letter_code
_entity_poly.pdbx_strand_id
1 'polypeptide(L)' 'MLSFSRKTDYGLVALTRLAEAHASGGEPISARQIAGEFHGMPLPLLMNVLKDLQRAGIVTSTRGSRGGYVLAQP' A
#
# COMPACT_ATOMS: atom_id res chain seq x y z
N MET A 1 -12.06 -22.57 1.03
CA MET A 1 -11.85 -21.10 1.08
C MET A 1 -10.39 -20.84 1.37
N LEU A 2 -9.72 -19.98 0.60
CA LEU A 2 -8.34 -19.57 0.89
C LEU A 2 -8.37 -18.71 2.16
N SER A 3 -7.74 -19.18 3.24
CA SER A 3 -7.50 -18.38 4.44
C SER A 3 -6.14 -17.73 4.30
N PHE A 4 -6.13 -16.40 4.24
CA PHE A 4 -4.90 -15.63 4.18
C PHE A 4 -4.57 -15.05 5.55
N SER A 5 -3.30 -14.70 5.75
CA SER A 5 -2.89 -13.97 6.94
C SER A 5 -3.39 -12.52 6.85
N ARG A 6 -3.62 -11.85 7.99
CA ARG A 6 -3.94 -10.40 8.00
C ARG A 6 -2.93 -9.56 7.21
N LYS A 7 -1.66 -9.98 7.20
CA LYS A 7 -0.58 -9.33 6.45
C LYS A 7 -0.83 -9.39 4.93
N THR A 8 -1.31 -10.53 4.46
CA THR A 8 -1.70 -10.75 3.06
C THR A 8 -2.92 -9.92 2.70
N ASP A 9 -3.95 -9.92 3.55
CA ASP A 9 -5.17 -9.12 3.32
C ASP A 9 -4.82 -7.62 3.20
N TYR A 10 -4.00 -7.10 4.12
CA TYR A 10 -3.57 -5.70 4.05
C TYR A 10 -2.66 -5.41 2.86
N GLY A 11 -1.86 -6.39 2.43
CA GLY A 11 -1.05 -6.28 1.22
C GLY A 11 -1.93 -6.14 -0.02
N LEU A 12 -2.94 -6.99 -0.15
CA LEU A 12 -3.90 -6.94 -1.26
C LEU A 12 -4.66 -5.61 -1.27
N VAL A 13 -5.18 -5.19 -0.11
CA VAL A 13 -5.87 -3.91 0.04
C VAL A 13 -4.98 -2.73 -0.39
N ALA A 14 -3.74 -2.69 0.10
CA ALA A 14 -2.80 -1.63 -0.25
C ALA A 14 -2.48 -1.62 -1.75
N LEU A 15 -2.22 -2.79 -2.34
CA LEU A 15 -1.90 -2.91 -3.76
C LEU A 15 -3.09 -2.50 -4.65
N THR A 16 -4.32 -2.89 -4.30
CA THR A 16 -5.52 -2.47 -5.02
C THR A 16 -5.64 -0.95 -5.03
N ARG A 17 -5.41 -0.30 -3.88
CA ARG A 17 -5.48 1.17 -3.81
C ARG A 17 -4.38 1.86 -4.60
N LEU A 18 -3.16 1.33 -4.55
CA LEU A 18 -2.06 1.84 -5.36
C LEU A 18 -2.31 1.64 -6.87
N ALA A 19 -2.96 0.54 -7.26
CA ALA A 19 -3.35 0.29 -8.65
C ALA A 19 -4.45 1.25 -9.13
N GLU A 20 -5.46 1.52 -8.30
CA GLU A 20 -6.50 2.52 -8.60
C GLU A 20 -5.88 3.92 -8.80
N ALA A 21 -4.98 4.33 -7.91
CA ALA A 21 -4.27 5.61 -8.06
C ALA A 21 -3.33 5.64 -9.28
N HIS A 22 -2.69 4.51 -9.60
CA HIS A 22 -1.88 4.39 -10.82
C HIS A 22 -2.72 4.64 -12.07
N ALA A 23 -3.91 4.02 -12.16
CA ALA A 23 -4.84 4.21 -13.26
C ALA A 23 -5.37 5.65 -13.37
N SER A 24 -5.40 6.41 -12.28
CA SER A 24 -5.89 7.80 -12.25
C SER A 24 -4.79 8.87 -12.32
N GLY A 25 -3.55 8.52 -12.70
CA GLY A 25 -2.45 9.48 -12.91
C GLY A 25 -1.21 9.27 -12.04
N GLY A 26 -1.16 8.20 -11.23
CA GLY A 26 0.05 7.78 -10.53
C GLY A 26 0.41 8.60 -9.29
N GLU A 27 -0.57 9.25 -8.66
CA GLU A 27 -0.30 10.02 -7.45
C GLU A 27 0.13 9.11 -6.28
N PRO A 28 1.21 9.45 -5.55
CA PRO A 28 1.61 8.70 -4.37
C PRO A 28 0.55 8.72 -3.27
N ILE A 29 0.24 7.54 -2.71
CA ILE A 29 -0.69 7.43 -1.57
C ILE A 29 0.11 7.12 -0.29
N SER A 30 -0.12 7.90 0.76
CA SER A 30 0.52 7.63 2.04
C SER A 30 -0.08 6.40 2.73
N ALA A 31 0.74 5.67 3.52
CA ALA A 31 0.25 4.56 4.33
C ALA A 31 -0.89 4.96 5.28
N ARG A 32 -0.90 6.23 5.72
CA ARG A 32 -1.93 6.76 6.62
C ARG A 32 -3.29 6.94 5.90
N GLN A 33 -3.28 7.31 4.61
CA GLN A 33 -4.48 7.34 3.78
C GLN A 33 -5.02 5.92 3.56
N ILE A 34 -4.17 4.98 3.14
CA ILE A 34 -4.57 3.58 2.92
C ILE A 34 -5.17 2.97 4.20
N ALA A 35 -4.54 3.19 5.36
CA ALA A 35 -5.06 2.70 6.63
C ALA A 35 -6.38 3.36 7.05
N GLY A 36 -6.61 4.62 6.65
CA GLY A 36 -7.83 5.36 6.96
C GLY A 36 -9.06 4.88 6.18
N GLU A 37 -8.87 4.24 5.03
CA GLU A 37 -9.95 3.74 4.19
C GLU A 37 -10.54 2.41 4.68
N PHE A 38 -9.85 1.71 5.58
CA PHE A 38 -10.26 0.39 6.07
C PHE A 38 -10.32 0.38 7.60
N HIS A 39 -11.53 0.31 8.14
CA HIS A 39 -11.76 0.22 9.57
C HIS A 39 -11.01 -0.96 10.20
N GLY A 40 -10.22 -0.67 11.23
CA GLY A 40 -9.48 -1.67 11.98
C GLY A 40 -8.13 -2.08 11.37
N MET A 41 -7.65 -1.42 10.32
CA MET A 41 -6.30 -1.65 9.80
C MET A 41 -5.24 -0.96 10.68
N PRO A 42 -4.37 -1.71 11.39
CA PRO A 42 -3.33 -1.09 12.21
C PRO A 42 -2.24 -0.49 11.32
N LEU A 43 -2.06 0.83 11.38
CA LEU A 43 -1.03 1.54 10.60
C LEU A 43 0.38 0.91 10.71
N PRO A 44 0.88 0.53 11.91
CA PRO A 44 2.21 -0.10 12.01
C PRO A 44 2.33 -1.41 11.22
N LEU A 45 1.25 -2.20 11.18
CA LEU A 45 1.24 -3.46 10.46
C LEU A 45 1.20 -3.23 8.95
N LEU A 46 0.38 -2.28 8.47
CA LEU A 46 0.39 -1.86 7.08
C LEU A 46 1.77 -1.33 6.65
N MET A 47 2.43 -0.52 7.48
CA MET A 47 3.77 -0.03 7.17
C MET A 47 4.79 -1.17 7.04
N ASN A 48 4.68 -2.22 7.84
CA ASN A 48 5.53 -3.41 7.70
C ASN A 48 5.23 -4.16 6.40
N VAL A 49 3.96 -4.30 6.03
CA VAL A 49 3.54 -4.87 4.75
C VAL A 49 4.13 -4.08 3.58
N LEU A 50 3.97 -2.75 3.58
CA LEU A 50 4.47 -1.87 2.52
C LEU A 50 6.00 -1.90 2.39
N LYS A 51 6.73 -2.00 3.51
CA LYS A 51 8.19 -2.20 3.49
C LYS A 51 8.57 -3.52 2.85
N ASP A 52 7.84 -4.59 3.12
CA ASP A 52 8.12 -5.89 2.52
C ASP A 52 7.80 -5.90 1.01
N LEU A 53 6.70 -5.27 0.61
CA LEU A 53 6.38 -5.05 -0.80
C LEU A 53 7.44 -4.19 -1.52
N GLN A 54 7.97 -3.17 -0.84
CA GLN A 54 9.04 -2.32 -1.37
C GLN A 54 10.34 -3.12 -1.55
N ARG A 55 10.72 -3.94 -0.57
CA ARG A 55 11.88 -4.84 -0.66
C ARG A 55 11.73 -5.87 -1.79
N ALA A 56 10.52 -6.32 -2.05
CA ALA A 56 10.19 -7.20 -3.16
C ALA A 56 10.14 -6.48 -4.53
N GLY A 57 10.31 -5.15 -4.57
CA GLY A 57 10.27 -4.37 -5.80
C GLY A 57 8.86 -4.21 -6.39
N ILE A 58 7.80 -4.42 -5.60
CA ILE A 58 6.41 -4.31 -6.05
C ILE A 58 5.90 -2.86 -5.93
N VAL A 59 6.36 -2.14 -4.90
CA VAL A 59 6.03 -0.73 -4.68
C VAL A 59 7.31 0.09 -4.50
N THR A 60 7.25 1.39 -4.78
CA THR A 60 8.30 2.34 -4.45
C THR A 60 7.77 3.43 -3.53
N SER A 61 8.65 3.98 -2.70
CA SER A 61 8.31 5.02 -1.72
C SER A 61 8.89 6.37 -2.15
N THR A 62 8.04 7.39 -2.25
CA THR A 62 8.44 8.77 -2.54
C THR A 62 8.45 9.57 -1.24
N ARG A 63 9.54 10.33 -0.99
CA ARG A 63 9.67 11.20 0.19
C ARG A 63 9.02 12.56 -0.05
N GLY A 64 8.60 13.24 1.01
CA GLY A 64 8.08 14.61 0.98
C GLY A 64 6.70 14.76 1.61
N SER A 65 6.20 16.00 1.70
CA SER A 65 4.88 16.33 2.26
C SER A 65 3.70 15.75 1.47
N ARG A 66 3.89 15.52 0.17
CA ARG A 66 2.98 14.78 -0.74
C ARG A 66 3.57 13.41 -1.14
N GLY A 67 4.46 12.89 -0.32
CA GLY A 67 5.09 11.58 -0.53
C GLY A 67 4.15 10.43 -0.16
N GLY A 68 4.54 9.22 -0.50
CA GLY A 68 3.72 8.03 -0.32
C GLY A 68 4.32 6.81 -0.99
N TYR A 69 3.46 5.85 -1.30
CA TYR A 69 3.80 4.66 -2.07
C TYR A 69 3.14 4.75 -3.45
N VAL A 70 3.78 4.17 -4.45
CA VAL A 70 3.23 3.93 -5.80
C VAL A 70 3.63 2.52 -6.24
N LEU A 71 2.94 1.95 -7.21
CA LEU A 71 3.38 0.70 -7.84
C LEU A 71 4.73 0.92 -8.52
N ALA A 72 5.63 -0.06 -8.40
CA ALA A 72 6.95 -0.01 -9.02
C ALA A 72 6.90 -0.37 -10.51
N GLN A 73 5.85 -1.06 -10.96
CA GLN A 73 5.63 -1.47 -12.35
C GLN A 73 4.19 -1.09 -12.78
N PRO A 74 3.97 -0.85 -14.09
CA PRO A 74 2.66 -0.55 -14.66
C PRO A 74 1.68 -1.72 -14.58
#